data_AF-A0A9D0KKK8-F1
#
_entry.id   AF-A0A9D0KKK8-F1
#
_cell.length_a   1.000
_cell.length_b   1.000
_cell.length_c   1.000
_cell.angle_alpha   90.00
_cell.angle_beta   90.00
_cell.angle_gamma   90.00
#
_symmetry.space_group_name_H-M   'P 1'
#
loop_
_entity.id
_entity.type
_entity.pdbx_description
1 polymer ?
#
loop_
_entity_poly.entity_id
_entity_poly.type
_entity_poly.pdbx_seq_one_letter_code
_entity_poly.pdbx_strand_id
1 'polypeptide(L)'
;MPQQGPLRWLDGNGWLILVGGGEIAYGETDPIDANLLSVANLDRPIVVLMAEGTRTQAEAVLEHYIALGGPGGEAFTFDLLSRTQLDAPSFLDLLREAGILYLGGE
;
A
#
# COMPACT_ATOMS: atom_id res chain seq x y z
N MET A 1 30.06 -12.12 -4.29
CA MET A 1 29.01 -12.46 -5.28
C MET A 1 28.61 -11.19 -6.00
N PRO A 2 28.61 -11.12 -7.34
CA PRO A 2 28.19 -9.92 -8.04
C PRO A 2 26.65 -9.84 -7.93
N GLN A 3 26.16 -8.79 -7.26
CA GLN A 3 24.73 -8.58 -7.06
C GLN A 3 24.18 -7.77 -8.25
N GLN A 4 23.25 -8.35 -9.02
CA GLN A 4 22.62 -7.74 -10.18
C GLN A 4 21.11 -7.61 -9.94
N GLY A 5 20.64 -6.38 -9.75
CA GLY A 5 19.22 -6.04 -9.69
C GLY A 5 19.03 -4.56 -9.34
N PRO A 6 18.04 -3.86 -9.91
CA PRO A 6 17.82 -2.42 -9.68
C PRO A 6 17.22 -2.10 -8.29
N LEU A 7 16.72 -3.11 -7.57
CA LEU A 7 16.10 -2.97 -6.26
C LEU A 7 16.93 -3.69 -5.19
N ARG A 8 17.14 -3.02 -4.06
CA ARG A 8 17.85 -3.56 -2.90
C ARG A 8 17.11 -3.16 -1.62
N TRP A 9 16.65 -4.15 -0.86
CA TRP A 9 16.19 -3.94 0.51
C TRP A 9 17.37 -3.50 1.39
N LEU A 10 17.20 -2.41 2.15
CA LEU A 10 18.27 -1.86 3.00
C LEU A 10 18.55 -2.73 4.23
N ASP A 11 17.52 -3.35 4.79
CA ASP A 11 17.56 -4.24 5.95
C ASP A 11 17.51 -5.74 5.60
N GLY A 12 17.34 -6.05 4.31
CA GLY A 12 17.30 -7.41 3.78
C GLY A 12 15.95 -8.11 3.88
N ASN A 13 14.88 -7.44 4.32
CA ASN A 13 13.56 -8.03 4.51
C ASN A 13 12.47 -7.21 3.82
N GLY A 14 11.44 -7.88 3.31
CA GLY A 14 10.30 -7.23 2.66
C GLY A 14 9.83 -7.96 1.42
N TRP A 15 8.61 -7.64 1.00
CA TRP A 15 7.99 -8.14 -0.22
C TRP A 15 7.69 -6.96 -1.13
N LEU A 16 7.93 -7.14 -2.43
CA LEU A 16 7.42 -6.24 -3.47
C LEU A 16 6.49 -7.06 -4.34
N ILE A 17 5.23 -6.62 -4.39
CA ILE A 17 4.20 -7.24 -5.22
C ILE A 17 3.87 -6.25 -6.32
N LEU A 18 3.94 -6.72 -7.58
CA LEU A 18 3.62 -5.92 -8.76
C LEU A 18 2.41 -6.56 -9.42
N VAL A 19 1.35 -5.77 -9.58
CA VAL A 19 0.11 -6.19 -10.20
C VAL A 19 -0.04 -5.44 -11.53
N GLY A 20 -0.40 -6.16 -12.59
CA GLY A 20 -0.50 -5.59 -13.94
C GLY A 20 -1.77 -4.78 -14.20
N GLY A 21 -2.47 -4.35 -13.13
CA GLY A 21 -3.83 -3.82 -13.17
C GLY A 21 -4.87 -4.84 -12.66
N GLY A 22 -6.11 -4.39 -12.58
CA GLY A 22 -7.24 -5.18 -12.10
C GLY A 22 -8.23 -4.30 -11.36
N GLU A 23 -9.52 -4.55 -11.59
CA GLU A 23 -10.59 -3.81 -10.94
C GLU A 23 -10.97 -4.46 -9.61
N ILE A 24 -10.63 -3.77 -8.52
CA ILE A 24 -10.91 -4.22 -7.14
C ILE A 24 -12.41 -4.40 -6.93
N ALA A 25 -13.25 -3.55 -7.56
CA ALA A 25 -14.71 -3.66 -7.42
C ALA A 25 -15.27 -4.99 -7.96
N TYR A 26 -14.55 -5.66 -8.88
CA TYR A 26 -14.91 -6.98 -9.41
C TYR A 26 -14.11 -8.13 -8.80
N GLY A 27 -13.23 -7.84 -7.84
CA GLY A 27 -12.39 -8.81 -7.16
C GLY A 27 -11.32 -9.45 -8.04
N GLU A 28 -10.88 -8.74 -9.08
CA GLU A 28 -9.88 -9.29 -10.02
C GLU A 28 -8.50 -9.47 -9.37
N THR A 29 -8.23 -8.75 -8.28
CA THR A 29 -6.98 -8.81 -7.52
C THR A 29 -7.07 -9.67 -6.26
N ASP A 30 -8.26 -10.15 -5.86
CA ASP A 30 -8.50 -10.90 -4.62
C ASP A 30 -7.49 -12.01 -4.34
N PRO A 31 -7.10 -12.87 -5.30
CA PRO A 31 -6.15 -13.95 -5.02
C PRO A 31 -4.76 -13.42 -4.67
N ILE A 32 -4.36 -12.29 -5.26
CA ILE A 32 -3.07 -11.63 -4.99
C ILE A 32 -3.14 -10.95 -3.63
N ASP A 33 -4.23 -10.23 -3.36
CA ASP A 33 -4.42 -9.49 -2.11
C ASP A 33 -4.54 -10.43 -0.91
N ALA A 34 -5.27 -11.53 -1.03
CA ALA A 34 -5.33 -12.56 0.00
C ALA A 34 -3.97 -13.22 0.26
N ASN A 35 -3.19 -13.46 -0.79
CA ASN A 35 -1.84 -14.02 -0.64
C ASN A 35 -0.89 -12.99 0.03
N LEU A 36 -0.99 -11.71 -0.31
CA LEU A 36 -0.27 -10.63 0.36
C LEU A 36 -0.57 -10.63 1.86
N LEU A 37 -1.86 -10.72 2.23
CA LEU A 37 -2.27 -10.74 3.64
C LEU A 37 -1.73 -11.96 4.41
N SER A 38 -1.43 -13.07 3.72
CA SER A 38 -0.85 -14.27 4.36
C SER A 38 0.62 -14.09 4.77
N VAL A 39 1.32 -13.12 4.18
CA VAL A 39 2.76 -12.85 4.43
C VAL A 39 3.02 -11.50 5.10
N ALA A 40 2.04 -10.60 5.09
CA ALA A 40 2.14 -9.27 5.69
C ALA A 40 2.09 -9.33 7.24
N ASN A 41 2.65 -8.31 7.88
CA ASN A 41 2.48 -8.11 9.31
C ASN A 41 1.16 -7.37 9.58
N LEU A 42 0.12 -8.11 9.96
CA LEU A 42 -1.22 -7.58 10.18
C LEU A 42 -1.40 -6.83 11.52
N ASP A 43 -0.38 -6.84 12.40
CA ASP A 43 -0.38 -6.00 13.62
C ASP A 43 -0.07 -4.53 13.32
N ARG A 44 0.27 -4.23 12.07
CA ARG A 44 0.65 -2.90 11.58
C ARG A 44 -0.39 -2.39 10.58
N PRO A 45 -0.59 -1.06 10.50
CA PRO A 45 -1.59 -0.50 9.61
C PRO A 45 -1.21 -0.70 8.14
N ILE A 46 -2.23 -0.67 7.29
CA ILE A 46 -2.06 -0.47 5.85
C ILE A 46 -2.08 1.04 5.54
N VAL A 47 -1.24 1.47 4.61
CA VAL A 47 -1.29 2.82 4.04
C VAL A 47 -1.54 2.70 2.55
N VAL A 48 -2.64 3.28 2.08
CA VAL A 48 -2.98 3.36 0.66
C VAL A 48 -2.58 4.73 0.14
N LEU A 49 -1.69 4.77 -0.85
CA LEU A 49 -1.31 5.99 -1.56
C LEU A 49 -1.65 5.85 -3.05
N MET A 50 -2.59 6.67 -3.51
CA MET A 50 -2.95 6.73 -4.93
C MET A 50 -2.28 7.93 -5.59
N ALA A 51 -1.61 7.71 -6.72
CA ALA A 51 -1.03 8.76 -7.58
C ALA A 51 -2.11 9.72 -8.11
N GLU A 52 -3.27 9.17 -8.46
CA GLU A 52 -4.43 9.89 -8.96
C GLU A 52 -5.74 9.22 -8.51
N GLY A 53 -6.87 9.82 -8.91
CA GLY A 53 -8.19 9.41 -8.47
C GLY A 53 -8.67 10.17 -7.25
N THR A 54 -9.75 9.69 -6.66
CA THR A 54 -10.45 10.35 -5.56
C THR A 54 -10.12 9.71 -4.22
N ARG A 55 -10.27 10.49 -3.14
CA ARG A 55 -10.18 9.97 -1.77
C ARG A 55 -11.09 8.75 -1.56
N THR A 56 -12.30 8.77 -2.12
CA THR A 56 -13.25 7.65 -2.03
C THR A 56 -12.73 6.38 -2.70
N GLN A 57 -12.02 6.49 -3.84
CA GLN A 57 -11.39 5.33 -4.45
C GLN A 57 -10.26 4.77 -3.57
N ALA A 58 -9.42 5.64 -3.00
CA ALA A 58 -8.38 5.20 -2.07
C ALA A 58 -8.97 4.51 -0.82
N GLU A 59 -10.06 5.06 -0.28
CA GLU A 59 -10.81 4.47 0.84
C GLU A 59 -11.44 3.12 0.44
N ALA A 60 -11.94 2.96 -0.78
CA ALA A 60 -12.47 1.68 -1.26
C ALA A 60 -11.39 0.58 -1.33
N VAL A 61 -10.15 0.93 -1.73
CA VAL A 61 -9.01 -0.02 -1.66
C VAL A 61 -8.74 -0.43 -0.22
N LEU A 62 -8.73 0.52 0.71
CA LEU A 62 -8.55 0.23 2.13
C LEU A 62 -9.66 -0.68 2.67
N GLU A 63 -10.92 -0.36 2.37
CA GLU A 63 -12.08 -1.16 2.77
C GLU A 63 -12.04 -2.58 2.18
N HIS A 64 -11.55 -2.73 0.96
CA HIS A 64 -11.34 -4.03 0.33
C HIS A 64 -10.37 -4.91 1.14
N TYR A 65 -9.19 -4.39 1.51
CA TYR A 65 -8.24 -5.14 2.34
C TYR A 65 -8.82 -5.47 3.72
N ILE A 66 -9.57 -4.55 4.34
CA ILE A 66 -10.26 -4.80 5.61
C ILE A 66 -11.29 -5.92 5.46
N ALA A 67 -12.06 -5.94 4.36
CA ALA A 67 -13.05 -6.98 4.08
C ALA A 67 -12.41 -8.36 3.88
N LEU A 68 -11.18 -8.41 3.36
CA LEU A 68 -10.37 -9.64 3.25
C LEU A 68 -9.70 -10.07 4.57
N GLY A 69 -9.91 -9.33 5.67
CA GLY A 69 -9.33 -9.62 6.98
C GLY A 69 -7.96 -8.97 7.23
N GLY A 70 -7.59 -7.99 6.41
CA GLY A 70 -6.40 -7.15 6.60
C GLY A 70 -6.57 -6.12 7.72
N PRO A 71 -5.48 -5.42 8.08
CA PRO A 71 -5.50 -4.39 9.11
C PRO A 71 -6.29 -3.15 8.67
N GLY A 72 -6.74 -2.37 9.65
CA GLY A 72 -7.16 -0.99 9.40
C GLY A 72 -5.98 -0.08 9.02
N GLY A 73 -6.26 1.18 8.69
CA GLY A 73 -5.21 2.08 8.24
C GLY A 73 -5.70 3.43 7.73
N GLU A 74 -4.90 4.04 6.87
CA GLU A 74 -5.20 5.35 6.26
C GLU A 74 -5.04 5.31 4.74
N ALA A 75 -5.88 6.11 4.06
CA ALA A 75 -5.90 6.21 2.61
C ALA A 75 -5.72 7.67 2.17
N PHE A 76 -4.82 7.88 1.21
CA PHE A 76 -4.47 9.19 0.69
C PHE A 76 -4.39 9.19 -0.83
N THR A 77 -4.54 10.37 -1.39
CA THR A 77 -4.30 10.66 -2.80
C THR A 77 -3.28 11.80 -2.91
N PHE A 78 -2.30 11.68 -3.80
CA PHE A 78 -1.22 12.65 -3.92
C PHE A 78 -1.69 14.03 -4.42
N ASP A 79 -2.82 14.09 -5.14
CA ASP A 79 -3.45 15.34 -5.59
C ASP A 79 -3.97 16.20 -4.42
N LEU A 80 -4.35 15.57 -3.30
CA LEU A 80 -4.85 16.22 -2.10
C LEU A 80 -3.76 16.50 -1.06
N LEU A 81 -2.59 15.88 -1.20
CA LEU A 81 -1.47 16.08 -0.28
C LEU A 81 -0.53 17.19 -0.77
N SER A 82 -0.38 18.22 0.04
CA SER A 82 0.66 19.22 -0.17
C SER A 82 2.04 18.64 0.16
N ARG A 83 3.09 19.21 -0.45
CA ARG A 83 4.48 18.85 -0.16
C ARG A 83 4.81 18.93 1.34
N THR A 84 4.30 19.96 2.01
CA THR A 84 4.48 20.14 3.46
C THR A 84 3.86 19.00 4.28
N GLN A 85 2.75 18.42 3.82
CA GLN A 85 2.14 17.27 4.48
C GLN A 85 2.94 15.98 4.24
N LEU A 86 3.50 15.81 3.04
CA LEU A 86 4.38 14.68 2.73
C LEU A 86 5.69 14.70 3.54
N ASP A 87 6.20 15.90 3.83
CA ASP A 87 7.41 16.10 4.65
C ASP A 87 7.08 16.16 6.16
N ALA A 88 5.80 16.09 6.55
CA ALA A 88 5.41 16.17 7.95
C ALA A 88 5.91 14.93 8.71
N PRO A 89 6.53 15.09 9.90
CA PRO A 89 7.02 13.97 10.69
C PRO A 89 5.94 12.91 10.96
N SER A 90 4.70 13.32 11.23
CA SER A 90 3.59 12.40 11.47
C SER A 90 3.28 11.49 10.27
N PHE A 91 3.41 12.00 9.04
CA PHE A 91 3.18 11.21 7.84
C PHE A 91 4.32 10.23 7.59
N LEU A 92 5.56 10.66 7.77
CA LEU A 92 6.73 9.79 7.67
C LEU A 92 6.74 8.71 8.75
N ASP A 93 6.25 9.02 9.95
CA ASP A 93 6.08 8.06 11.05
C ASP A 93 5.04 7.00 10.70
N LEU A 94 3.89 7.41 10.15
CA LEU A 94 2.87 6.49 9.64
C LEU A 94 3.44 5.54 8.57
N LEU A 95 4.18 6.05 7.59
CA LEU A 95 4.82 5.22 6.55
C LEU A 95 5.84 4.23 7.13
N ARG A 96 6.55 4.63 8.19
CA ARG A 96 7.54 3.78 8.88
C ARG A 96 6.88 2.68 9.71
N GLU A 97 5.67 2.91 10.19
CA GLU A 97 4.88 1.95 10.98
C GLU A 97 4.05 1.02 10.10
N ALA A 98 3.80 1.37 8.83
CA ALA A 98 3.01 0.57 7.91
C ALA A 98 3.53 -0.87 7.78
N GLY A 99 2.61 -1.84 7.83
CA GLY A 99 2.87 -3.24 7.52
C GLY A 99 2.66 -3.54 6.05
N ILE A 100 1.80 -2.75 5.40
CA ILE A 100 1.49 -2.79 3.97
C ILE A 100 1.48 -1.36 3.47
N LEU A 101 2.24 -1.10 2.41
CA LEU A 101 2.18 0.15 1.65
C LEU A 101 1.64 -0.17 0.27
N TYR A 102 0.39 0.20 0.01
CA TYR A 102 -0.24 0.05 -1.30
C TYR A 102 0.01 1.30 -2.13
N LEU A 103 0.55 1.12 -3.32
CA LEU A 103 0.77 2.18 -4.30
C LEU A 103 -0.09 1.88 -5.52
N GLY A 104 -1.01 2.79 -5.85
CA GLY A 104 -1.90 2.66 -7.00
C GLY A 104 -2.11 3.97 -7.73
N GLY A 105 -2.99 3.94 -8.74
CA GLY A 105 -3.22 5.03 -9.68
C GLY A 105 -3.22 4.47 -11.10
N GLU A 106 -4.19 4.89 -11.91
CA GLU A 106 -4.35 4.56 -13.34
C GLU A 106 -4.26 5.81 -14.20
#